data_AF-A0A2W4MMT0-F1
#
_entry.id   AF-A0A2W4MMT0-F1
#
_cell.length_a   1.000
_cell.length_b   1.000
_cell.length_c   1.000
_cell.angle_alpha   90.00
_cell.angle_beta   90.00
_cell.angle_gamma   90.00
#
_symmetry.space_group_name_H-M   'P 1'
#
loop_
_entity.id
_entity.type
_entity.pdbx_description
1 polymer ?
#
loop_
_entity_poly.entity_id
_entity_poly.type
_entity_poly.pdbx_seq_one_letter_code
_entity_poly.pdbx_strand_id
1 'polypeptide(L)'
;MDITTLIGILAGTFLLLWAIGSGGSVLAYLDLTSAAITLGGTLAATLIHYPLPQVLSVLRVAKNAFVTRSEDPEETIRILARFADQARREGLLALEDALENLEDPFLRKGLQLVVDGTDPELVRNILETDLAALEERHRAGAGIFEAMAQYAPAFGLVGTLIGLINMLRTLDDPASVGRGMAVALLTTLY
;
A
#
# COMPACT_ATOMS: atom_id res chain seq x y z
N MET A 1 -0.45 -12.48 4.85
CA MET A 1 -0.02 -12.24 3.46
C MET A 1 -0.78 -13.19 2.60
N ASP A 2 -1.41 -12.68 1.55
CA ASP A 2 -1.81 -13.53 0.44
C ASP A 2 -0.51 -14.12 -0.11
N ILE A 3 -0.42 -15.45 -0.07
CA ILE A 3 0.72 -16.21 -0.58
C ILE A 3 1.01 -15.78 -2.02
N THR A 4 -0.04 -15.44 -2.77
CA THR A 4 0.03 -14.97 -4.15
C THR A 4 0.82 -13.66 -4.28
N THR A 5 0.55 -12.66 -3.43
CA THR A 5 1.26 -11.37 -3.45
C THR A 5 2.74 -11.55 -3.12
N LEU A 6 3.05 -12.38 -2.13
CA LEU A 6 4.43 -12.66 -1.75
C LEU A 6 5.20 -13.39 -2.86
N ILE A 7 4.61 -14.43 -3.44
CA ILE A 7 5.21 -15.18 -4.54
C ILE A 7 5.41 -14.28 -5.76
N GLY A 8 4.42 -13.44 -6.09
CA GLY A 8 4.49 -12.51 -7.22
C GLY A 8 5.64 -11.52 -7.11
N ILE A 9 5.79 -10.87 -5.95
CA ILE A 9 6.91 -9.94 -5.69
C ILE A 9 8.25 -10.68 -5.76
N LEU A 10 8.38 -11.81 -5.07
CA LEU A 10 9.63 -12.57 -5.03
C LEU A 10 10.03 -13.08 -6.41
N ALA A 11 9.09 -13.65 -7.18
CA ALA A 11 9.36 -14.15 -8.52
C ALA A 11 9.74 -13.01 -9.48
N GLY A 12 9.02 -11.89 -9.45
CA GLY A 12 9.32 -10.72 -10.28
C GLY A 12 10.71 -10.14 -9.99
N THR A 13 11.02 -9.89 -8.72
CA THR A 13 12.34 -9.39 -8.32
C THR A 13 13.45 -10.39 -8.64
N PHE A 14 13.22 -11.69 -8.42
CA PHE A 14 14.19 -12.74 -8.75
C PHE A 14 14.51 -12.78 -10.25
N LEU A 15 13.50 -12.73 -11.12
CA LEU A 15 13.71 -12.74 -12.56
C LEU A 15 14.51 -11.51 -13.04
N LEU A 16 14.24 -10.33 -12.49
CA LEU A 16 15.00 -9.11 -12.79
C LEU A 16 16.46 -9.23 -12.32
N LEU A 17 16.68 -9.67 -11.09
CA LEU A 17 18.04 -9.86 -10.54
C LEU A 17 18.83 -10.93 -11.29
N TRP A 18 18.17 -12.02 -11.69
CA TRP A 18 18.78 -13.08 -12.48
C TRP A 18 19.19 -12.57 -13.88
N ALA A 19 18.32 -11.80 -14.54
CA ALA A 19 18.64 -11.16 -15.81
C ALA A 19 19.84 -10.21 -15.70
N ILE A 20 19.85 -9.34 -14.67
CA ILE A 20 20.97 -8.42 -14.39
C ILE A 20 22.27 -9.19 -14.11
N GLY A 21 22.22 -10.22 -13.25
CA GLY A 21 23.38 -11.01 -12.88
C GLY A 21 23.94 -11.87 -14.02
N SER A 22 23.11 -12.25 -14.99
CA SER A 22 23.56 -12.97 -16.19
C SER A 22 24.35 -12.09 -17.17
N GLY A 23 24.13 -10.77 -17.15
CA GLY A 23 24.74 -9.80 -18.07
C GLY A 23 25.97 -9.08 -17.51
N GLY A 24 26.27 -9.19 -16.21
CA GLY A 24 27.42 -8.52 -15.60
C GLY A 24 27.31 -8.35 -14.07
N SER A 25 28.08 -7.39 -13.54
CA SER A 25 28.06 -7.08 -12.10
C SER A 25 26.78 -6.33 -11.70
N VAL A 26 26.05 -6.86 -10.72
CA VAL A 26 24.87 -6.20 -10.11
C VAL A 26 25.21 -4.81 -9.58
N LEU A 27 26.44 -4.61 -9.08
CA LEU A 27 26.91 -3.30 -8.59
C LEU A 27 26.97 -2.23 -9.69
N ALA A 28 27.07 -2.62 -10.97
CA ALA A 28 27.09 -1.67 -12.08
C ALA A 28 25.72 -1.00 -12.30
N TYR A 29 24.66 -1.62 -11.77
CA TYR A 29 23.29 -1.12 -11.85
C TYR A 29 22.90 -0.32 -10.62
N LEU A 30 23.83 0.03 -9.73
CA LEU A 30 23.59 0.90 -8.57
C LEU A 30 24.26 2.26 -8.81
N ASP A 31 23.47 3.24 -9.22
CA ASP A 31 23.89 4.62 -9.43
C ASP A 31 23.08 5.57 -8.54
N LEU A 32 23.78 6.22 -7.62
CA LEU A 32 23.16 7.11 -6.64
C LEU A 32 22.49 8.33 -7.30
N THR A 33 23.05 8.83 -8.38
CA THR A 33 22.49 9.98 -9.12
C THR A 33 21.16 9.60 -9.77
N SER A 34 21.10 8.45 -10.43
CA SER A 34 19.89 7.94 -11.07
C SER A 34 18.78 7.64 -10.06
N ALA A 35 19.14 7.05 -8.92
CA ALA A 35 18.20 6.79 -7.82
C ALA A 35 17.68 8.09 -7.19
N ALA A 36 18.54 9.11 -7.03
CA ALA A 36 18.14 10.41 -6.50
C ALA A 36 17.15 11.14 -7.44
N ILE A 37 17.32 11.03 -8.76
CA ILE A 37 16.40 11.64 -9.73
C ILE A 37 15.04 10.95 -9.71
N THR A 38 15.03 9.61 -9.80
CA THR A 38 13.81 8.80 -9.91
C THR A 38 13.05 8.72 -8.60
N LEU A 39 13.66 8.14 -7.57
CA LEU A 39 13.04 7.93 -6.26
C LEU A 39 12.87 9.25 -5.53
N GLY A 40 13.89 10.11 -5.55
CA GLY A 40 13.83 11.43 -4.92
C GLY A 40 12.83 12.36 -5.61
N GLY A 41 12.78 12.37 -6.94
CA GLY A 41 11.78 13.11 -7.72
C GLY A 41 10.36 12.62 -7.46
N THR A 42 10.15 11.29 -7.46
CA THR A 42 8.87 10.67 -7.13
C THR A 42 8.40 11.07 -5.74
N LEU A 43 9.26 10.92 -4.71
CA LEU A 43 8.93 11.32 -3.34
C LEU A 43 8.63 12.81 -3.23
N ALA A 44 9.41 13.67 -3.89
CA ALA A 44 9.16 15.11 -3.89
C ALA A 44 7.82 15.46 -4.55
N ALA A 45 7.49 14.85 -5.70
CA ALA A 45 6.20 15.05 -6.35
C ALA A 45 5.02 14.54 -5.51
N THR A 46 5.19 13.40 -4.84
CA THR A 46 4.19 12.89 -3.89
C THR A 46 3.98 13.85 -2.72
N LEU A 47 5.03 14.46 -2.19
CA LEU A 47 4.93 15.48 -1.12
C LEU A 47 4.32 16.80 -1.58
N ILE A 48 4.38 17.12 -2.88
CA ILE A 48 3.68 18.27 -3.47
C ILE A 48 2.18 17.96 -3.59
N HIS A 49 1.82 16.73 -3.97
CA HIS A 49 0.43 16.35 -4.20
C HIS A 49 -0.32 16.03 -2.89
N TYR A 50 0.33 15.40 -1.92
CA TYR A 50 -0.29 14.93 -0.68
C TYR A 50 0.33 15.58 0.56
N PRO A 51 -0.49 15.90 1.58
CA PRO A 51 0.03 16.43 2.84
C PRO A 51 0.87 15.38 3.58
N LEU A 52 1.98 15.81 4.19
CA LEU A 52 2.95 14.94 4.85
C LEU A 52 2.34 13.91 5.83
N PRO A 53 1.32 14.23 6.67
CA PRO A 53 0.70 13.26 7.54
C PRO A 53 0.07 12.06 6.81
N GLN A 54 -0.47 12.27 5.60
CA GLN A 54 -1.06 11.20 4.79
C GLN A 54 0.02 10.33 4.15
N VAL A 55 1.12 10.95 3.67
CA VAL A 55 2.27 10.21 3.13
C VAL A 55 2.89 9.31 4.20
N LEU A 56 3.02 9.80 5.43
CA LEU A 56 3.54 8.99 6.54
C LEU A 56 2.56 7.89 6.99
N SER A 57 1.25 8.09 6.84
CA SER A 57 0.25 7.07 7.19
C SER A 57 0.22 5.92 6.18
N VAL A 58 0.69 6.15 4.94
CA VAL A 58 0.73 5.15 3.87
C VAL A 58 1.50 3.89 4.27
N LEU A 59 2.57 4.02 5.06
CA LEU A 59 3.35 2.87 5.54
C LEU A 59 2.52 1.92 6.41
N ARG A 60 1.58 2.46 7.20
CA ARG A 60 0.66 1.65 8.01
C ARG A 60 -0.38 0.95 7.14
N VAL A 61 -0.90 1.64 6.12
CA VAL A 61 -1.86 1.06 5.18
C VAL A 61 -1.19 -0.04 4.33
N ALA A 62 0.05 0.19 3.88
CA ALA A 62 0.84 -0.78 3.14
C ALA A 62 1.09 -2.05 3.95
N LYS A 63 1.32 -1.93 5.27
CA LYS A 63 1.44 -3.09 6.16
C LYS A 63 0.20 -3.98 6.09
N ASN A 64 -1.00 -3.41 5.97
CA ASN A 64 -2.24 -4.19 5.87
C ASN A 64 -2.36 -4.96 4.54
N ALA A 65 -1.76 -4.46 3.45
CA ALA A 65 -1.70 -5.20 2.18
C ALA A 65 -0.87 -6.49 2.31
N PHE A 66 0.15 -6.48 3.18
CA PHE A 66 0.94 -7.65 3.50
C PHE A 66 0.29 -8.46 4.65
N VAL A 67 -0.28 -7.85 5.67
CA VAL A 67 -0.92 -8.58 6.77
C VAL A 67 -2.37 -8.91 6.41
N THR A 68 -2.56 -9.98 5.66
CA THR A 68 -3.89 -10.56 5.41
C THR A 68 -4.48 -11.12 6.70
N ARG A 69 -5.56 -10.49 7.18
CA ARG A 69 -6.58 -11.14 8.01
C ARG A 69 -7.68 -11.56 7.04
N SER A 70 -7.67 -12.83 6.65
CA SER A 70 -8.81 -13.40 5.92
C SER A 70 -9.82 -13.79 6.99
N GLU A 71 -10.88 -13.01 7.16
CA GLU A 71 -12.02 -13.48 7.93
C GLU A 71 -12.80 -14.47 7.07
N ASP A 72 -13.13 -15.63 7.64
CA ASP A 72 -14.01 -16.60 6.98
C ASP A 72 -15.45 -16.06 7.03
N PRO A 73 -16.09 -15.72 5.89
CA PRO A 73 -17.46 -15.23 5.89
C PRO A 73 -18.43 -16.21 6.55
N GLU A 74 -18.17 -17.52 6.43
CA GLU A 74 -19.02 -18.53 7.09
C GLU A 74 -18.90 -18.48 8.61
N GLU A 75 -17.69 -18.23 9.13
CA GLU A 75 -17.46 -18.07 10.56
C GLU A 75 -18.20 -16.84 11.09
N THR A 76 -18.12 -15.72 10.38
CA THR A 76 -18.86 -14.50 10.72
C THR A 76 -20.37 -14.74 10.73
N ILE A 77 -20.92 -15.46 9.73
CA ILE A 77 -22.34 -15.84 9.71
C ILE A 77 -22.70 -16.70 10.92
N ARG A 78 -21.88 -17.71 11.26
CA ARG A 78 -22.09 -18.58 12.44
C ARG A 78 -22.09 -17.77 13.74
N ILE A 79 -21.16 -16.81 13.88
CA ILE A 79 -21.07 -15.93 15.05
C ILE A 79 -22.32 -15.05 15.17
N LEU A 80 -22.74 -14.40 14.08
CA LEU A 80 -23.93 -13.54 14.05
C LEU A 80 -25.22 -14.33 14.35
N ALA A 81 -25.35 -15.54 13.79
CA ALA A 81 -26.49 -16.42 14.05
C ALA A 81 -26.56 -16.83 15.53
N ARG A 82 -25.41 -17.16 16.14
CA ARG A 82 -25.31 -17.49 17.57
C ARG A 82 -25.77 -16.32 18.44
N PHE A 83 -25.35 -15.09 18.13
CA PHE A 83 -25.79 -13.90 18.86
C PHE A 83 -27.29 -13.65 18.70
N ALA A 84 -27.84 -13.85 17.51
CA ALA A 84 -29.28 -13.73 17.28
C ALA A 84 -30.09 -14.76 18.09
N ASP A 85 -29.64 -16.02 18.14
CA ASP A 85 -30.29 -17.07 18.93
C ASP A 85 -30.22 -16.78 20.44
N GLN A 86 -29.07 -16.34 20.94
CA GLN A 86 -28.89 -15.98 22.34
C GLN A 86 -29.77 -14.78 22.72
N ALA A 87 -29.75 -13.72 21.92
CA ALA A 87 -30.60 -12.53 22.10
C ALA A 87 -32.09 -12.89 22.15
N ARG A 88 -32.53 -13.84 21.33
CA ARG A 88 -33.93 -14.28 21.28
C ARG A 88 -34.35 -15.10 22.51
N ARG A 89 -33.44 -15.89 23.08
CA ARG A 89 -33.74 -16.78 24.22
C ARG A 89 -33.58 -16.08 25.57
N GLU A 90 -32.52 -15.30 25.72
CA GLU A 90 -32.05 -14.75 26.99
C GLU A 90 -32.18 -13.23 27.06
N GLY A 91 -32.50 -12.58 25.94
CA GLY A 91 -32.60 -11.12 25.83
C GLY A 91 -31.28 -10.47 25.41
N LEU A 92 -31.32 -9.16 25.12
CA LEU A 92 -30.16 -8.42 24.59
C LEU A 92 -29.02 -8.28 25.60
N LEU A 93 -29.30 -8.17 26.91
CA LEU A 93 -28.27 -8.03 27.94
C LEU A 93 -27.39 -9.29 28.06
N ALA A 94 -27.90 -10.47 27.67
CA ALA A 94 -27.10 -11.70 27.66
C ALA A 94 -25.91 -11.62 26.68
N LEU A 95 -25.92 -10.66 25.75
CA LEU A 95 -24.82 -10.42 24.82
C LEU A 95 -23.64 -9.65 25.45
N GLU A 96 -23.77 -9.15 26.68
CA GLU A 96 -22.66 -8.49 27.40
C GLU A 96 -21.47 -9.44 27.58
N ASP A 97 -21.73 -10.70 27.97
CA ASP A 97 -20.70 -11.73 28.14
C ASP A 97 -19.99 -12.05 26.80
N ALA A 98 -20.68 -11.86 25.68
CA ALA A 98 -20.12 -12.08 24.35
C ALA A 98 -19.21 -10.93 23.89
N LEU A 99 -19.39 -9.70 24.41
CA LEU A 99 -18.58 -8.54 24.07
C LEU A 99 -17.12 -8.70 24.50
N GLU A 100 -16.88 -9.33 25.66
CA GLU A 100 -15.53 -9.52 26.20
C GLU A 100 -14.67 -10.45 25.32
N ASN A 101 -15.33 -11.41 24.66
CA ASN A 101 -14.67 -12.45 23.88
C ASN A 101 -14.55 -12.12 22.39
N LEU A 102 -15.13 -11.00 21.95
CA LEU A 102 -15.06 -10.55 20.55
C LEU A 102 -13.72 -9.89 20.24
N GLU A 103 -12.90 -10.50 19.39
CA GLU A 103 -11.61 -9.91 18.99
C GLU A 103 -11.76 -8.76 17.99
N ASP A 104 -12.80 -8.80 17.15
CA ASP A 104 -13.00 -7.80 16.10
C ASP A 104 -13.59 -6.49 16.68
N PRO A 105 -12.90 -5.34 16.55
CA PRO A 105 -13.37 -4.08 17.10
C PRO A 105 -14.66 -3.56 16.45
N PHE A 106 -14.89 -3.86 15.16
CA PHE A 106 -16.07 -3.39 14.44
C PHE A 106 -17.33 -4.12 14.92
N LEU A 107 -17.27 -5.45 15.01
CA LEU A 107 -18.35 -6.30 15.52
C LEU A 107 -18.61 -6.03 17.00
N ARG A 108 -17.56 -5.82 17.81
CA ARG A 108 -17.71 -5.43 19.22
C ARG A 108 -18.45 -4.10 19.36
N LYS A 109 -18.09 -3.08 18.59
CA LYS A 109 -18.78 -1.78 18.60
C LYS A 109 -20.26 -1.93 18.22
N GLY A 110 -20.55 -2.70 17.17
CA GLY A 110 -21.93 -2.95 16.74
C GLY A 110 -22.77 -3.65 17.81
N LEU A 111 -22.21 -4.70 18.43
CA LEU A 111 -22.89 -5.44 19.49
C LEU A 111 -23.10 -4.58 20.74
N GLN A 112 -22.14 -3.72 21.07
CA GLN A 112 -22.24 -2.79 22.20
C GLN A 112 -23.39 -1.80 22.02
N LEU A 113 -23.52 -1.18 20.84
CA LEU A 113 -24.62 -0.27 20.54
C LEU A 113 -25.99 -0.93 20.65
N VAL A 114 -26.09 -2.21 20.28
CA VAL A 114 -27.33 -3.01 20.40
C VAL A 114 -27.64 -3.31 21.87
N VAL A 115 -26.65 -3.68 22.68
CA VAL A 115 -26.80 -3.90 24.13
C VAL A 115 -27.24 -2.61 24.84
N ASP A 116 -26.67 -1.47 24.44
CA ASP A 116 -27.00 -0.15 24.95
C ASP A 116 -28.44 0.32 24.56
N GLY A 117 -29.16 -0.47 23.76
CA GLY A 117 -30.53 -0.19 23.35
C GLY A 117 -30.65 0.92 22.30
N THR A 118 -29.59 1.14 21.51
CA THR A 118 -29.59 2.12 20.42
C THR A 118 -30.59 1.70 19.34
N ASP A 119 -31.31 2.67 18.77
CA ASP A 119 -32.25 2.43 17.68
C ASP A 119 -31.58 1.72 16.47
N PRO A 120 -32.19 0.70 15.85
CA PRO A 120 -31.58 -0.06 14.75
C PRO A 120 -31.16 0.79 13.54
N GLU A 121 -31.89 1.86 13.21
CA GLU A 121 -31.51 2.76 12.12
C GLU A 121 -30.27 3.56 12.48
N LEU A 122 -30.18 4.01 13.73
CA LEU A 122 -29.01 4.72 14.23
C LEU A 122 -27.78 3.81 14.30
N VAL A 123 -27.92 2.56 14.77
CA VAL A 123 -26.83 1.56 14.75
C VAL A 123 -26.30 1.37 13.33
N ARG A 124 -27.20 1.18 12.37
CA ARG A 124 -26.83 1.05 10.96
C ARG A 124 -26.05 2.26 10.47
N ASN A 125 -26.58 3.46 10.68
CA ASN A 125 -25.95 4.71 10.24
C ASN A 125 -24.55 4.90 10.83
N ILE A 126 -24.36 4.56 12.11
CA ILE A 126 -23.03 4.62 12.77
C ILE A 126 -22.06 3.64 12.11
N LEU A 127 -22.46 2.38 11.93
CA LEU A 127 -21.59 1.35 11.34
C LEU A 127 -21.29 1.60 9.85
N GLU A 128 -22.25 2.10 9.09
CA GLU A 128 -22.05 2.50 7.68
C GLU A 128 -21.10 3.70 7.58
N THR A 129 -21.22 4.67 8.49
CA THR A 129 -20.31 5.83 8.54
C THR A 129 -18.88 5.40 8.88
N ASP A 130 -18.72 4.50 9.85
CA ASP A 130 -17.42 3.92 10.20
C ASP A 130 -16.80 3.16 9.01
N LEU A 131 -17.60 2.39 8.28
CA LEU A 131 -17.16 1.65 7.10
C LEU A 131 -16.72 2.62 5.99
N ALA A 132 -17.51 3.67 5.72
CA ALA A 132 -17.17 4.69 4.74
C ALA A 132 -15.86 5.40 5.08
N ALA A 133 -15.64 5.75 6.36
CA ALA A 133 -14.40 6.37 6.82
C ALA A 133 -13.20 5.41 6.69
N LEU A 134 -13.40 4.11 6.94
CA LEU A 134 -12.39 3.08 6.74
C LEU A 134 -12.03 2.98 5.25
N GLU A 135 -13.03 2.86 4.38
CA GLU A 135 -12.83 2.80 2.92
C GLU A 135 -12.10 4.04 2.40
N GLU A 136 -12.49 5.24 2.83
CA GLU A 136 -11.83 6.48 2.44
C GLU A 136 -10.36 6.50 2.85
N ARG A 137 -10.03 6.06 4.07
CA ARG A 137 -8.64 5.94 4.54
C ARG A 137 -7.83 4.95 3.69
N HIS A 138 -8.42 3.81 3.35
CA HIS A 138 -7.76 2.81 2.50
C HIS A 138 -7.58 3.32 1.07
N ARG A 139 -8.59 3.99 0.50
CA ARG A 139 -8.56 4.60 -0.83
C ARG A 139 -7.51 5.72 -0.91
N ALA A 140 -7.43 6.57 0.11
CA ALA A 140 -6.39 7.60 0.18
C ALA A 140 -4.99 6.98 0.21
N GLY A 141 -4.79 5.92 1.01
CA GLY A 141 -3.52 5.19 1.04
C GLY A 141 -3.16 4.56 -0.31
N ALA A 142 -4.12 3.91 -0.97
CA ALA A 142 -3.93 3.33 -2.31
C ALA A 142 -3.62 4.41 -3.37
N GLY A 143 -4.33 5.54 -3.33
CA GLY A 143 -4.13 6.65 -4.26
C GLY A 143 -2.73 7.25 -4.20
N ILE A 144 -2.09 7.28 -3.04
CA ILE A 144 -0.68 7.70 -2.91
C ILE A 144 0.25 6.76 -3.69
N PHE A 145 0.06 5.43 -3.58
CA PHE A 145 0.85 4.46 -4.34
C PHE A 145 0.58 4.54 -5.84
N GLU A 146 -0.67 4.75 -6.25
CA GLU A 146 -1.02 4.96 -7.66
C GLU A 146 -0.36 6.22 -8.22
N ALA A 147 -0.35 7.32 -7.46
CA ALA A 147 0.36 8.54 -7.84
C ALA A 147 1.88 8.31 -7.95
N MET A 148 2.48 7.62 -6.98
CA MET A 148 3.91 7.25 -7.04
C MET A 148 4.22 6.37 -8.26
N ALA A 149 3.35 5.42 -8.60
CA ALA A 149 3.49 4.56 -9.78
C ALA A 149 3.38 5.35 -11.09
N GLN A 150 2.67 6.48 -11.10
CA GLN A 150 2.61 7.39 -12.25
C GLN A 150 3.83 8.32 -12.31
N TYR A 151 4.32 8.80 -11.16
CA TYR A 151 5.44 9.73 -11.10
C TYR A 151 6.79 9.06 -11.36
N ALA A 152 7.01 7.83 -10.89
CA ALA A 152 8.29 7.14 -11.05
C ALA A 152 8.72 7.02 -12.52
N PRO A 153 7.90 6.52 -13.46
CA PRO A 153 8.26 6.50 -14.88
C PRO A 153 8.47 7.89 -15.47
N ALA A 154 7.70 8.89 -15.04
CA ALA A 154 7.84 10.27 -15.51
C ALA A 154 9.20 10.87 -15.11
N PHE A 155 9.63 10.69 -13.86
CA PHE A 155 10.97 11.10 -13.43
C PHE A 155 12.08 10.26 -14.05
N GLY A 156 11.82 8.99 -14.36
CA GLY A 156 12.73 8.16 -15.15
C GLY A 156 13.00 8.76 -16.53
N LEU A 157 11.95 9.19 -17.24
CA LEU A 157 12.07 9.87 -18.53
C LEU A 157 12.80 11.23 -18.41
N VAL A 158 12.55 12.00 -17.34
CA VAL A 158 13.31 13.24 -17.06
C VAL A 158 14.79 12.92 -16.83
N GLY A 159 15.09 11.86 -16.09
CA GLY A 159 16.44 11.36 -15.88
C GLY A 159 17.15 10.97 -17.18
N THR A 160 16.43 10.33 -18.10
CA THR A 160 16.92 10.03 -19.45
C THR A 160 17.33 11.30 -20.19
N LEU A 161 16.50 12.34 -20.16
CA LEU A 161 16.82 13.62 -20.79
C LEU A 161 18.08 14.27 -20.17
N ILE A 162 18.20 14.25 -18.84
CA ILE A 162 19.38 14.79 -18.14
C ILE A 162 20.64 14.02 -18.54
N GLY A 163 20.58 12.68 -18.56
CA GLY A 163 21.71 11.82 -18.94
C GLY A 163 22.13 12.04 -20.39
N LEU A 164 21.16 12.15 -21.32
CA LEU A 164 21.42 12.45 -22.72
C LEU A 164 22.04 13.84 -22.93
N ILE A 165 21.55 14.88 -22.24
CA ILE A 165 22.14 16.23 -22.32
C ILE A 165 23.59 16.20 -21.83
N ASN A 166 23.87 15.51 -20.71
CA ASN A 166 25.22 15.38 -20.17
C ASN A 166 26.15 14.63 -21.12
N MET A 167 25.65 13.56 -21.74
CA MET A 167 26.37 12.78 -22.75
C MET A 167 26.74 13.65 -23.97
N LEU A 168 25.79 14.43 -24.49
CA LEU A 168 26.02 15.32 -25.63
C LEU A 168 27.01 16.44 -25.30
N ARG A 169 27.06 16.89 -24.03
CA ARG A 169 28.00 17.92 -23.59
C ARG A 169 29.46 17.46 -23.57
N THR A 170 29.70 16.15 -23.52
CA THR A 170 31.04 15.57 -23.38
C THR A 170 31.35 14.58 -24.50
N LEU A 171 30.77 14.78 -25.69
CA LEU A 171 30.97 13.92 -26.86
C LEU A 171 32.43 13.71 -27.23
N ASP A 172 33.29 14.69 -26.94
CA ASP A 172 34.70 14.68 -27.30
C ASP A 172 35.55 13.76 -26.39
N ASP A 173 34.99 13.28 -25.27
CA ASP A 173 35.63 12.33 -24.35
C ASP A 173 34.78 11.04 -24.20
N PRO A 174 35.18 9.94 -24.85
CA PRO A 174 34.44 8.67 -24.82
C PRO A 174 34.15 8.12 -23.41
N ALA A 175 35.01 8.41 -22.42
CA ALA A 175 34.83 7.91 -21.06
C ALA A 175 33.69 8.65 -20.31
N SER A 176 33.49 9.95 -20.57
CA SER A 176 32.38 10.72 -19.99
C SER A 176 31.06 10.47 -20.71
N VAL A 177 31.07 10.15 -22.01
CA VAL A 177 29.89 9.68 -22.76
C VAL A 177 29.25 8.47 -22.08
N GLY A 178 30.07 7.47 -21.69
CA GLY A 178 29.58 6.27 -21.01
C GLY A 178 28.86 6.55 -19.68
N ARG A 179 29.33 7.55 -18.92
CA ARG A 179 28.68 7.95 -17.66
C ARG A 179 27.32 8.62 -17.89
N GLY A 180 27.22 9.51 -18.88
CA GLY A 180 25.94 10.16 -19.22
C GLY A 180 24.90 9.15 -19.71
N MET A 181 25.31 8.19 -20.53
CA MET A 181 24.46 7.10 -21.00
C MET A 181 23.99 6.19 -19.86
N ALA A 182 24.88 5.85 -18.92
CA ALA A 182 24.52 5.04 -17.76
C ALA A 182 23.41 5.70 -16.92
N VAL A 183 23.54 7.01 -16.63
CA VAL A 183 22.48 7.76 -15.93
C VAL A 183 21.16 7.73 -16.70
N ALA A 184 21.22 7.92 -18.02
CA ALA A 184 20.03 7.96 -18.85
C ALA A 184 19.23 6.65 -18.85
N LEU A 185 19.93 5.50 -18.84
CA LEU A 185 19.32 4.17 -18.88
C LEU A 185 18.93 3.68 -17.48
N LEU A 186 19.74 3.95 -16.46
CA LEU A 186 19.45 3.53 -15.09
C LEU A 186 18.26 4.28 -14.49
N THR A 187 18.08 5.55 -14.83
CA THR A 187 16.88 6.30 -14.43
C THR A 187 15.59 5.73 -15.03
N THR A 188 15.62 5.14 -16.22
CA THR A 188 14.41 4.47 -16.77
C THR A 188 14.20 3.07 -16.17
N LEU A 189 15.29 2.41 -15.76
CA LEU A 189 15.24 1.08 -15.16
C LEU A 189 14.65 1.11 -13.74
N TYR A 190 14.97 2.15 -12.97
CA TYR A 190 14.52 2.34 -11.59
C TYR A 190 13.07 2.84 -11.53
#